data_AF-A0A376MTL1-F1
#
_entry.id   AF-A0A376MTL1-F1
#
_cell.length_a   1.000
_cell.length_b   1.000
_cell.length_c   1.000
_cell.angle_alpha   90.00
_cell.angle_beta   90.00
_cell.angle_gamma   90.00
#
_symmetry.space_group_name_H-M   'P 1'
#
loop_
_entity.id
_entity.type
_entity.pdbx_description
1 polymer ?
#
loop_
_entity_poly.entity_id
_entity_poly.type
_entity_poly.pdbx_seq_one_letter_code
_entity_poly.pdbx_strand_id
1 'polypeptide(L)'
;MWLTHDPEYPENLPAAPLVRYGWTPRGELAAVYDRSNTQVRSFTYDDKYRGRMMAHRHTGRPEIRYRYDSDGRVTETAKPGRLKLHVSV
;
A
#
# COMPACT_ATOMS: atom_id res chain seq x y z
N MET A 1 2.71 6.95 -12.93
CA MET A 1 2.32 8.37 -13.09
C MET A 1 3.52 9.11 -13.63
N TRP A 2 3.33 9.93 -14.67
CA TRP A 2 4.40 10.69 -15.31
C TRP A 2 4.20 12.18 -15.05
N LEU A 3 5.29 12.93 -14.91
CA LEU A 3 5.25 14.39 -14.90
C LEU A 3 5.50 14.87 -16.33
N THR A 4 4.50 15.50 -16.95
CA THR A 4 4.58 15.95 -18.35
C THR A 4 4.71 17.47 -18.47
N HIS A 5 4.61 18.20 -17.36
CA HIS A 5 4.76 19.64 -17.30
C HIS A 5 5.17 20.08 -15.90
N ASP A 6 6.23 20.87 -15.80
CA ASP A 6 6.73 21.49 -14.58
C ASP A 6 7.05 22.96 -14.91
N PRO A 7 6.27 23.94 -14.43
CA PRO A 7 6.50 25.35 -14.76
C PRO A 7 7.75 25.93 -14.07
N GLU A 8 8.25 25.31 -13.01
CA GLU A 8 9.46 25.75 -12.30
C GLU A 8 10.72 25.20 -12.99
N TYR A 9 10.63 23.99 -13.55
CA TYR A 9 11.72 23.33 -14.28
C TYR A 9 11.25 22.69 -15.61
N PRO A 10 10.85 23.49 -16.62
CA PRO A 10 10.19 22.99 -17.83
C PRO A 10 11.05 22.06 -18.69
N GLU A 11 12.38 22.18 -18.60
CA GLU A 11 13.33 21.39 -19.39
C GLU A 11 13.87 20.17 -18.63
N ASN A 12 13.50 20.00 -17.34
CA ASN A 12 14.03 18.95 -16.48
C ASN A 12 12.94 17.95 -16.07
N LEU A 13 12.13 17.52 -17.04
CA LEU A 13 11.11 16.49 -16.79
C LEU A 13 11.79 15.13 -16.59
N PRO A 14 11.30 14.31 -15.63
CA PRO A 14 11.89 13.01 -15.36
C PRO A 14 11.63 12.05 -16.53
N ALA A 15 12.69 11.40 -17.01
CA ALA A 15 12.62 10.33 -18.02
C ALA A 15 11.97 9.02 -17.50
N ALA A 16 11.58 8.97 -16.22
CA ALA A 16 10.95 7.83 -15.58
C ALA A 16 9.67 8.27 -14.84
N PRO A 17 8.73 7.34 -14.56
CA PRO A 17 7.54 7.65 -13.78
C PRO A 17 7.91 8.20 -12.40
N LEU A 18 7.15 9.19 -11.92
CA LEU A 18 7.24 9.68 -10.54
C LEU A 18 6.87 8.58 -9.53
N VAL A 19 5.92 7.73 -9.92
CA VAL A 19 5.41 6.63 -9.12
C VAL A 19 5.14 5.45 -10.03
N ARG A 20 5.60 4.28 -9.61
CA ARG A 20 5.33 2.99 -10.26
C ARG A 20 4.56 2.08 -9.31
N TYR A 21 3.57 1.38 -9.87
CA TYR A 21 2.74 0.41 -9.15
C TYR A 21 3.12 -1.01 -9.56
N GLY A 22 3.25 -1.90 -8.59
CA GLY A 22 3.40 -3.35 -8.79
C GLY A 22 2.11 -4.06 -8.39
N TRP A 23 1.68 -5.03 -9.19
CA TRP A 23 0.42 -5.73 -9.02
C TRP A 23 0.65 -7.22 -8.79
N THR A 24 -0.20 -7.86 -8.00
CA THR A 24 -0.26 -9.34 -7.91
C THR A 24 -0.78 -9.91 -9.23
N PRO A 25 -0.61 -11.23 -9.51
CA PRO A 25 -1.27 -11.88 -10.64
C PRO A 25 -2.81 -11.75 -10.63
N ARG A 26 -3.40 -11.49 -9.46
CA ARG A 26 -4.83 -11.22 -9.28
C ARG A 26 -5.18 -9.73 -9.46
N GLY A 27 -4.26 -8.89 -9.91
CA GLY A 27 -4.51 -7.47 -10.14
C GLY A 27 -4.70 -6.65 -8.86
N GLU A 28 -4.23 -7.13 -7.70
CA GLU A 28 -4.26 -6.37 -6.45
C GLU A 28 -2.97 -5.56 -6.31
N LEU A 29 -3.03 -4.36 -5.73
CA LEU A 29 -1.85 -3.51 -5.59
C LEU A 29 -0.88 -4.13 -4.58
N ALA A 30 0.27 -4.61 -5.02
CA ALA A 30 1.27 -5.28 -4.19
C ALA A 30 2.34 -4.32 -3.66
N ALA A 31 2.77 -3.36 -4.49
CA ALA A 31 3.87 -2.46 -4.16
C ALA A 31 3.70 -1.09 -4.82
N VAL A 32 4.20 -0.05 -4.13
CA VAL A 32 4.37 1.29 -4.69
C VAL A 32 5.84 1.64 -4.61
N TYR A 33 6.40 2.11 -5.73
CA TYR A 33 7.77 2.55 -5.85
C TYR A 33 7.82 4.05 -6.14
N ASP A 34 8.75 4.76 -5.50
CA ASP A 34 9.02 6.17 -5.78
C ASP A 34 9.86 6.35 -7.05
N ARG A 35 10.21 7.60 -7.36
CA ARG A 35 10.98 7.99 -8.56
C ARG A 35 12.39 7.39 -8.60
N SER A 36 12.96 7.02 -7.46
CA SER A 36 14.26 6.34 -7.38
C SER A 36 14.14 4.82 -7.56
N ASN A 37 12.93 4.33 -7.84
CA ASN A 37 12.57 2.92 -7.90
C ASN A 37 12.68 2.21 -6.54
N THR A 38 12.70 2.97 -5.44
CA THR A 38 12.68 2.42 -4.07
C THR A 38 11.25 2.05 -3.69
N GLN A 39 11.04 0.86 -3.13
CA GLN A 39 9.71 0.47 -2.64
C GLN A 39 9.35 1.31 -1.40
N VAL A 40 8.28 2.08 -1.50
CA VAL A 40 7.78 2.97 -0.44
C VAL A 40 6.53 2.44 0.25
N ARG A 41 5.82 1.49 -0.39
CA ARG A 41 4.68 0.78 0.20
C ARG A 41 4.65 -0.69 -0.22
N SER A 42 4.19 -1.55 0.68
CA SER A 42 3.88 -2.95 0.42
C SER A 42 2.51 -3.30 0.97
N PHE A 43 1.82 -4.21 0.29
CA PHE A 43 0.50 -4.69 0.69
C PHE A 43 0.44 -6.21 0.53
N THR A 44 -0.26 -6.87 1.44
CA THR A 44 -0.57 -8.31 1.35
C THR A 44 -2.07 -8.52 1.44
N TYR A 45 -2.55 -9.58 0.80
CA TYR A 45 -3.97 -9.88 0.68
C TYR A 45 -4.23 -11.31 1.14
N ASP A 46 -5.48 -11.56 1.49
CA ASP A 46 -6.01 -12.87 1.80
C ASP A 46 -6.11 -13.72 0.52
N ASP A 47 -5.57 -14.93 0.56
CA ASP A 47 -5.59 -15.82 -0.60
C ASP A 47 -7.02 -16.26 -0.97
N LYS A 48 -7.87 -16.49 0.04
CA LYS A 48 -9.25 -16.96 -0.14
C LYS A 48 -10.16 -15.83 -0.62
N TYR A 49 -10.05 -14.64 -0.05
CA TYR A 49 -10.95 -13.52 -0.32
C TYR A 49 -10.25 -12.39 -1.09
N ARG A 50 -10.45 -12.34 -2.41
CA ARG A 50 -9.87 -11.29 -3.27
C ARG A 50 -10.22 -9.89 -2.77
N GLY A 51 -9.25 -8.99 -2.78
CA GLY A 51 -9.37 -7.61 -2.33
C GLY A 51 -9.30 -7.43 -0.81
N ARG A 52 -9.30 -8.50 -0.02
CA ARG A 52 -9.19 -8.41 1.45
C ARG A 52 -7.74 -8.23 1.85
N MET A 53 -7.35 -6.98 2.13
CA MET A 53 -6.00 -6.64 2.57
C MET A 53 -5.72 -7.17 3.98
N MET A 54 -4.64 -7.94 4.15
CA MET A 54 -4.20 -8.49 5.44
C MET A 54 -3.15 -7.63 6.12
N ALA A 55 -2.30 -6.94 5.35
CA ALA A 55 -1.34 -6.01 5.90
C ALA A 55 -0.97 -4.92 4.91
N HIS A 56 -0.51 -3.80 5.45
CA HIS A 56 0.22 -2.81 4.67
C HIS A 56 1.38 -2.23 5.46
N ARG A 57 2.43 -1.82 4.75
CA ARG A 57 3.59 -1.14 5.32
C ARG A 57 3.95 0.07 4.47
N HIS A 58 4.33 1.15 5.15
CA HIS A 58 4.98 2.30 4.54
C HIS A 58 6.43 2.34 5.02
N THR A 59 7.36 2.75 4.15
CA THR A 59 8.79 2.81 4.50
C THR A 59 9.01 3.67 5.75
N GLY A 60 9.87 3.18 6.65
CA GLY A 60 10.14 3.82 7.95
C GLY A 60 9.00 3.72 8.97
N ARG A 61 7.89 3.03 8.66
CA ARG A 61 6.79 2.78 9.60
C ARG A 61 6.62 1.29 9.88
N PRO A 62 6.22 0.91 11.10
CA PRO A 62 5.86 -0.47 11.39
C PRO A 62 4.69 -0.94 10.51
N GLU A 63 4.66 -2.23 10.21
CA GLU A 63 3.57 -2.85 9.46
C GLU A 63 2.26 -2.81 10.27
N ILE A 64 1.15 -2.53 9.58
CA ILE A 64 -0.19 -2.60 10.14
C ILE A 64 -0.87 -3.84 9.60
N ARG A 65 -1.43 -4.67 10.48
CA ARG A 65 -2.14 -5.91 10.10
C ARG A 65 -3.63 -5.81 10.41
N TYR A 66 -4.42 -6.44 9.56
CA TYR A 66 -5.87 -6.57 9.66
C TYR A 66 -6.22 -8.04 9.89
N ARG A 67 -7.11 -8.30 10.86
CA ARG A 67 -7.78 -9.58 11.01
C ARG A 67 -9.27 -9.41 10.75
N TYR A 68 -9.88 -10.46 10.25
CA TYR A 68 -11.28 -10.48 9.87
C TYR A 68 -12.00 -11.65 10.55
N ASP A 69 -13.27 -11.48 10.87
CA ASP A 69 -14.16 -12.58 11.24
C ASP A 69 -14.65 -13.37 10.01
N SER A 70 -15.52 -14.36 10.24
CA SER A 70 -16.16 -15.17 9.21
C SER A 70 -17.01 -14.36 8.23
N ASP A 71 -17.63 -13.29 8.73
CA ASP A 71 -18.49 -12.40 7.95
C ASP A 71 -17.68 -11.39 7.12
N GLY A 72 -16.36 -11.32 7.36
CA GLY A 72 -15.45 -10.45 6.64
C GLY A 72 -15.34 -9.05 7.20
N ARG A 73 -15.74 -8.82 8.44
CA ARG A 73 -15.56 -7.54 9.14
C ARG A 73 -14.20 -7.51 9.80
N VAL A 74 -13.57 -6.33 9.84
CA VAL A 74 -12.27 -6.15 10.51
C VAL A 74 -12.47 -6.25 12.02
N THR A 75 -11.84 -7.24 12.65
CA THR A 75 -11.93 -7.48 14.11
C THR A 75 -10.69 -6.99 14.87
N GLU A 76 -9.58 -6.78 14.18
CA GLU A 76 -8.36 -6.25 14.79
C GLU A 76 -7.55 -5.46 13.77
N THR A 77 -7.13 -4.26 14.17
CA THR A 77 -6.00 -3.55 13.55
C THR A 77 -4.81 -3.59 14.49
N ALA A 78 -3.82 -4.42 14.19
CA ALA A 78 -2.58 -4.44 14.97
C ALA A 78 -1.63 -3.35 14.45
N LYS A 79 -1.42 -2.30 15.24
CA LYS A 79 -0.45 -1.24 14.99
C LYS A 79 0.65 -1.33 16.05
N PRO A 80 1.93 -1.55 15.68
CA PRO A 80 3.02 -1.58 16.65
C PRO A 80 3.10 -0.28 17.44
N GLY A 81 3.05 -0.37 18.78
CA GLY A 81 3.09 0.77 19.68
C GLY A 81 1.80 1.60 19.79
N ARG A 82 0.66 1.12 19.27
CA ARG A 82 -0.65 1.78 19.42
C ARG A 82 -1.76 0.81 19.83
N LEU A 83 -2.86 1.37 20.33
CA LEU A 83 -4.10 0.67 20.70
C LEU A 83 -4.60 -0.22 19.56
N LYS A 84 -5.01 -1.45 19.91
CA LYS A 84 -5.83 -2.30 19.04
C LYS A 84 -7.22 -1.70 18.97
N LEU A 85 -7.67 -1.27 17.80
CA LEU A 85 -9.11 -1.08 17.61
C LEU A 85 -9.72 -2.48 17.44
N HIS A 86 -10.50 -2.87 18.45
CA HIS A 86 -11.49 -3.91 18.29
C HIS A 86 -12.78 -3.21 17.87
N VAL A 87 -13.24 -3.48 16.65
CA VAL A 87 -14.55 -3.02 16.21
C VAL A 87 -15.52 -4.13 16.59
N SER A 88 -16.22 -3.96 17.71
CA SER A 88 -17.34 -4.83 18.08
C SER A 88 -18.48 -4.58 17.10
N VAL A 89 -18.99 -5.66 16.49
CA VAL A 89 -20.29 -5.67 15.82
C VAL A 89 -21.41 -5.90 16.81
#